data_AF-A0A8S7RSM7-F1
#
_entry.id   AF-A0A8S7RSM7-F1
#
_cell.length_a   1.000
_cell.length_b   1.000
_cell.length_c   1.000
_cell.angle_alpha   90.00
_cell.angle_beta   90.00
_cell.angle_gamma   90.00
#
_symmetry.space_group_name_H-M   'P 1'
#
loop_
_entity.id
_entity.type
_entity.pdbx_description
1 polymer ?
#
loop_
_entity_poly.entity_id
_entity_poly.type
_entity_poly.pdbx_seq_one_letter_code
_entity_poly.pdbx_strand_id
1 'polypeptide(L)'
;DNGTQSLESASVIDRNGNANGDASVTGKNFAVGSGAIIWDAGKSMAVGHKTAVFNADNSVALGYGSQVNGESNVLSVGAGPSGYGFSVDGAPETRRIINVSDGVKDSDAATKGQMDNAIADAVRESGDALRGEIGAVYRDAVADAKSRVESAENRLNGNITAARASAQEYTDAVKSDVLDETRTYTDSSVRTVRNEVKSQAEHLSDVLVKN
;
A
#
# COMPACT_ATOMS: atom_id res chain seq x y z
N ASP A 1 -17.85 0.27 -63.94
CA ASP A 1 -17.61 -1.16 -64.11
C ASP A 1 -18.06 -1.97 -62.91
N ASN A 2 -19.07 -2.80 -63.16
CA ASN A 2 -19.53 -3.89 -62.29
C ASN A 2 -18.42 -4.94 -62.20
N GLY A 3 -17.44 -4.70 -61.36
CA GLY A 3 -16.45 -5.69 -60.99
C GLY A 3 -17.13 -6.79 -60.18
N THR A 4 -17.81 -7.71 -60.86
CA THR A 4 -17.99 -9.07 -60.39
C THR A 4 -16.59 -9.60 -60.10
N GLN A 5 -16.13 -9.42 -58.86
CA GLN A 5 -15.07 -10.20 -58.27
C GLN A 5 -15.62 -11.62 -58.23
N SER A 6 -15.43 -12.31 -59.36
CA SER A 6 -15.60 -13.75 -59.45
C SER A 6 -14.77 -14.34 -58.32
N LEU A 7 -15.35 -15.28 -57.57
CA LEU A 7 -14.59 -16.13 -56.67
C LEU A 7 -13.67 -16.99 -57.55
N GLU A 8 -12.59 -16.42 -58.08
CA GLU A 8 -11.75 -17.05 -59.10
C GLU A 8 -11.09 -18.33 -58.58
N SER A 9 -11.10 -18.55 -57.26
CA SER A 9 -10.96 -19.89 -56.67
C SER A 9 -11.46 -19.92 -55.21
N ALA A 10 -12.76 -20.16 -55.02
CA ALA A 10 -13.22 -20.73 -53.76
C ALA A 10 -12.99 -22.25 -53.82
N SER A 11 -11.86 -22.72 -53.29
CA SER A 11 -11.73 -24.15 -52.99
C SER A 11 -12.59 -24.45 -51.76
N VAL A 12 -13.88 -24.74 -51.98
CA VAL A 12 -14.70 -25.42 -50.97
C VAL A 12 -14.19 -26.85 -50.89
N ILE A 13 -13.33 -27.11 -49.91
CA ILE A 13 -12.90 -28.47 -49.62
C ILE A 13 -13.94 -29.07 -48.68
N ASP A 14 -15.00 -29.65 -49.26
CA ASP A 14 -15.54 -30.90 -48.73
C ASP A 14 -14.81 -32.05 -49.44
N ARG A 15 -13.48 -32.05 -49.40
CA ARG A 15 -12.67 -33.18 -49.85
C ARG A 15 -12.00 -33.79 -48.64
N ASN A 16 -12.61 -34.85 -48.15
CA ASN A 16 -11.80 -35.96 -47.69
C ASN A 16 -11.25 -36.69 -48.91
N GLY A 17 -10.25 -36.07 -49.54
CA GLY A 17 -9.41 -36.68 -50.54
C GLY A 17 -8.04 -36.88 -49.92
N ASN A 18 -7.91 -37.93 -49.12
CA ASN A 18 -6.62 -38.50 -48.77
C ASN A 18 -5.85 -38.79 -50.08
N ALA A 19 -4.68 -38.20 -50.28
CA ALA A 19 -3.82 -38.55 -51.41
C ALA A 19 -3.09 -39.90 -51.20
N ASN A 20 -3.39 -40.65 -50.12
CA ASN A 20 -2.82 -41.95 -49.82
C ASN A 20 -3.87 -42.96 -49.31
N GLY A 21 -4.77 -43.40 -50.19
CA GLY A 21 -5.19 -44.81 -50.27
C GLY A 21 -5.78 -45.55 -49.05
N ASP A 22 -6.26 -44.87 -48.00
CA ASP A 22 -6.92 -45.53 -46.87
C ASP A 22 -8.35 -45.00 -46.64
N ALA A 23 -9.27 -45.94 -46.45
CA ALA A 23 -10.71 -45.77 -46.50
C ALA A 23 -11.27 -45.29 -45.16
N SER A 24 -11.19 -43.98 -44.90
CA SER A 24 -12.02 -43.31 -43.86
C SER A 24 -12.05 -41.78 -44.02
N VAL A 25 -12.95 -41.29 -44.86
CA VAL A 25 -14.09 -40.42 -44.49
C VAL A 25 -14.30 -39.74 -43.11
N THR A 26 -13.35 -39.35 -42.26
CA THR A 26 -13.70 -38.95 -40.85
C THR A 26 -13.76 -37.44 -40.50
N GLY A 27 -13.51 -36.49 -41.40
CA GLY A 27 -13.34 -35.08 -41.01
C GLY A 27 -14.48 -34.10 -41.37
N LYS A 28 -15.26 -33.64 -40.39
CA LYS A 28 -16.22 -32.52 -40.51
C LYS A 28 -15.49 -31.14 -40.61
N ASN A 29 -14.66 -30.94 -41.61
CA ASN A 29 -13.77 -29.77 -41.70
C ASN A 29 -14.28 -28.70 -42.69
N PHE A 30 -13.92 -27.44 -42.45
CA PHE A 30 -14.28 -26.31 -43.33
C PHE A 30 -13.05 -25.43 -43.61
N ALA A 31 -12.51 -25.50 -44.83
CA ALA A 31 -11.36 -24.68 -45.25
C ALA A 31 -11.73 -23.79 -46.45
N VAL A 32 -11.45 -22.49 -46.34
CA VAL A 32 -11.71 -21.50 -47.40
C VAL A 32 -10.62 -20.44 -47.46
N GLY A 33 -10.15 -20.15 -48.67
CA GLY A 33 -9.06 -19.21 -48.96
C GLY A 33 -7.88 -19.89 -49.66
N SER A 34 -7.14 -19.14 -50.48
CA SER A 34 -5.95 -19.67 -51.15
C SER A 34 -4.90 -20.10 -50.13
N GLY A 35 -4.40 -21.34 -50.25
CA GLY A 35 -3.44 -21.92 -49.29
C GLY A 35 -4.01 -22.24 -47.91
N ALA A 36 -5.34 -22.20 -47.72
CA ALA A 36 -5.95 -22.68 -46.47
C ALA A 36 -5.82 -24.20 -46.35
N ILE A 37 -5.36 -24.69 -45.21
CA ILE A 37 -5.10 -26.12 -44.97
C ILE A 37 -5.57 -26.57 -43.60
N ILE A 38 -6.13 -27.78 -43.54
CA ILE A 38 -6.41 -28.50 -42.29
C ILE A 38 -5.77 -29.87 -42.45
N TRP A 39 -4.80 -30.20 -41.59
CA TRP A 39 -4.03 -31.44 -41.67
C TRP A 39 -3.99 -32.12 -40.30
N ASP A 40 -4.34 -33.40 -40.28
CA ASP A 40 -4.31 -34.26 -39.08
C ASP A 40 -5.19 -33.67 -37.96
N ALA A 41 -6.37 -33.21 -38.37
CA ALA A 41 -7.32 -32.51 -37.54
C ALA A 41 -8.73 -32.78 -38.06
N GLY A 42 -9.70 -32.90 -37.16
CA GLY A 42 -11.11 -33.11 -37.42
C GLY A 42 -11.99 -32.07 -36.72
N LYS A 43 -13.17 -31.78 -37.30
CA LYS A 43 -14.14 -30.78 -36.80
C LYS A 43 -13.59 -29.35 -36.76
N SER A 44 -12.62 -29.04 -37.62
CA SER A 44 -11.88 -27.77 -37.58
C SER A 44 -12.27 -26.84 -38.73
N MET A 45 -11.98 -25.54 -38.56
CA MET A 45 -12.25 -24.49 -39.54
C MET A 45 -10.99 -23.67 -39.84
N ALA A 46 -10.72 -23.37 -41.11
CA ALA A 46 -9.63 -22.51 -41.56
C ALA A 46 -10.17 -21.50 -42.59
N VAL A 47 -10.18 -20.21 -42.25
CA VAL A 47 -10.81 -19.16 -43.05
C VAL A 47 -9.85 -18.01 -43.31
N GLY A 48 -9.30 -17.93 -44.52
CA GLY A 48 -8.40 -16.87 -44.97
C GLY A 48 -7.27 -17.35 -45.87
N HIS A 49 -6.58 -16.42 -46.53
CA HIS A 49 -5.37 -16.76 -47.29
C HIS A 49 -4.29 -17.31 -46.34
N LYS A 50 -3.70 -18.45 -46.68
CA LYS A 50 -2.66 -19.16 -45.91
C LYS A 50 -3.02 -19.46 -44.44
N THR A 51 -4.30 -19.63 -44.10
CA THR A 51 -4.68 -20.12 -42.76
C THR A 51 -4.40 -21.60 -42.59
N ALA A 52 -4.13 -22.04 -41.37
CA ALA A 52 -3.87 -23.44 -41.13
C ALA A 52 -4.31 -23.98 -39.77
N VAL A 53 -4.73 -25.25 -39.76
CA VAL A 53 -4.95 -26.03 -38.54
C VAL A 53 -4.16 -27.34 -38.66
N PHE A 54 -3.22 -27.58 -37.76
CA PHE A 54 -2.34 -28.75 -37.74
C PHE A 54 -2.46 -29.50 -36.42
N ASN A 55 -2.67 -30.82 -36.48
CA ASN A 55 -2.65 -31.70 -35.31
C ASN A 55 -3.60 -31.20 -34.18
N ALA A 56 -4.77 -30.68 -34.55
CA ALA A 56 -5.63 -29.89 -33.67
C ALA A 56 -7.12 -30.05 -34.04
N ASP A 57 -7.82 -30.88 -33.27
CA ASP A 57 -9.25 -31.12 -33.45
C ASP A 57 -10.09 -29.97 -32.90
N ASN A 58 -11.27 -29.76 -33.49
CA ASN A 58 -12.27 -28.81 -33.02
C ASN A 58 -11.74 -27.37 -32.87
N SER A 59 -10.86 -26.95 -33.78
CA SER A 59 -10.18 -25.66 -33.71
C SER A 59 -10.48 -24.77 -34.91
N VAL A 60 -10.32 -23.46 -34.75
CA VAL A 60 -10.61 -22.45 -35.77
C VAL A 60 -9.40 -21.55 -35.99
N ALA A 61 -8.94 -21.43 -37.23
CA ALA A 61 -7.96 -20.44 -37.67
C ALA A 61 -8.65 -19.38 -38.53
N LEU A 62 -8.66 -18.12 -38.07
CA LEU A 62 -9.46 -17.05 -38.68
C LEU A 62 -8.60 -15.84 -39.09
N GLY A 63 -8.58 -15.53 -40.39
CA GLY A 63 -7.88 -14.37 -40.97
C GLY A 63 -6.51 -14.72 -41.57
N TYR A 64 -6.00 -13.87 -42.47
CA TYR A 64 -4.74 -14.10 -43.21
C TYR A 64 -3.60 -14.69 -42.36
N GLY A 65 -3.10 -15.87 -42.71
CA GLY A 65 -1.97 -16.50 -42.03
C GLY A 65 -2.24 -16.95 -40.59
N SER A 66 -3.50 -16.94 -40.12
CA SER A 66 -3.81 -17.46 -38.78
C SER A 66 -3.57 -18.96 -38.70
N GLN A 67 -3.06 -19.41 -37.56
CA GLN A 67 -2.67 -20.80 -37.37
C GLN A 67 -3.14 -21.36 -36.04
N VAL A 68 -3.48 -22.65 -36.03
CA VAL A 68 -3.57 -23.49 -34.84
C VAL A 68 -2.64 -24.67 -35.04
N ASN A 69 -1.77 -24.96 -34.07
CA ASN A 69 -0.81 -26.06 -34.15
C ASN A 69 -0.72 -26.83 -32.84
N GLY A 70 -1.17 -28.08 -32.83
CA GLY A 70 -1.07 -29.00 -31.68
C GLY A 70 -2.08 -28.78 -30.56
N GLU A 71 -2.89 -27.72 -30.61
CA GLU A 71 -3.87 -27.38 -29.58
C GLU A 71 -5.31 -27.51 -30.09
N SER A 72 -6.07 -28.40 -29.45
CA SER A 72 -7.48 -28.65 -29.80
C SER A 72 -8.43 -27.74 -29.03
N ASN A 73 -9.60 -27.45 -29.58
CA ASN A 73 -10.65 -26.61 -28.97
C ASN A 73 -10.29 -25.11 -28.83
N VAL A 74 -9.54 -24.55 -29.78
CA VAL A 74 -9.12 -23.14 -29.73
C VAL A 74 -9.53 -22.36 -30.97
N LEU A 75 -9.69 -21.05 -30.79
CA LEU A 75 -9.79 -20.08 -31.88
C LEU A 75 -8.50 -19.27 -31.93
N SER A 76 -7.78 -19.36 -33.04
CA SER A 76 -6.65 -18.50 -33.35
C SER A 76 -7.05 -17.39 -34.31
N VAL A 77 -6.68 -16.18 -33.94
CA VAL A 77 -6.81 -14.97 -34.76
C VAL A 77 -5.44 -14.44 -35.20
N GLY A 78 -4.37 -15.24 -35.13
CA GLY A 78 -3.01 -14.82 -35.44
C GLY A 78 -2.13 -15.97 -35.90
N ALA A 79 -0.97 -15.65 -36.47
CA ALA A 79 0.00 -16.63 -36.92
C ALA A 79 0.76 -17.31 -35.77
N GLY A 80 0.68 -16.75 -34.56
CA GLY A 80 1.53 -17.11 -33.43
C GLY A 80 2.94 -16.54 -33.56
N PRO A 81 3.80 -16.70 -32.54
CA PRO A 81 5.19 -16.25 -32.58
C PRO A 81 6.00 -17.00 -33.64
N SER A 82 7.19 -16.49 -33.99
CA SER A 82 8.12 -17.21 -34.86
C SER A 82 8.34 -18.67 -34.43
N GLY A 83 8.17 -19.62 -35.37
CA GLY A 83 8.24 -21.06 -35.10
C GLY A 83 6.92 -21.70 -34.66
N TYR A 84 5.85 -20.92 -34.46
CA TYR A 84 4.51 -21.43 -34.26
C TYR A 84 3.92 -21.89 -35.60
N GLY A 85 3.89 -23.20 -35.82
CA GLY A 85 3.40 -23.78 -37.07
C GLY A 85 4.32 -23.44 -38.26
N PHE A 86 3.73 -23.23 -39.43
CA PHE A 86 4.47 -22.85 -40.64
C PHE A 86 4.51 -21.33 -40.73
N SER A 87 5.70 -20.76 -40.86
CA SER A 87 5.82 -19.30 -40.98
C SER A 87 5.15 -18.80 -42.25
N VAL A 88 4.20 -17.88 -42.09
CA VAL A 88 3.56 -17.17 -43.20
C VAL A 88 4.13 -15.76 -43.26
N ASP A 89 4.91 -15.48 -44.30
CA ASP A 89 5.54 -14.16 -44.48
C ASP A 89 4.50 -13.02 -44.44
N GLY A 90 4.78 -11.99 -43.65
CA GLY A 90 3.90 -10.83 -43.44
C GLY A 90 2.59 -11.09 -42.66
N ALA A 91 2.34 -12.30 -42.15
CA ALA A 91 1.16 -12.55 -41.31
C ALA A 91 1.39 -12.01 -39.88
N PRO A 92 0.38 -11.40 -39.25
CA PRO A 92 0.52 -10.87 -37.89
C PRO A 92 0.54 -12.01 -36.87
N GLU A 93 1.50 -11.98 -35.94
CA GLU A 93 1.59 -12.96 -34.84
C GLU A 93 0.28 -12.99 -34.02
N THR A 94 -0.28 -11.81 -33.73
CA THR A 94 -1.55 -11.64 -33.01
C THR A 94 -2.42 -10.56 -33.65
N ARG A 95 -3.72 -10.56 -33.36
CA ARG A 95 -4.66 -9.49 -33.76
C ARG A 95 -5.39 -8.94 -32.56
N ARG A 96 -5.69 -7.64 -32.60
CA ARG A 96 -6.69 -7.04 -31.70
C ARG A 96 -8.08 -7.50 -32.12
N ILE A 97 -8.89 -7.87 -31.14
CA ILE A 97 -10.33 -8.10 -31.32
C ILE A 97 -11.03 -6.82 -30.84
N ILE A 98 -11.71 -6.13 -31.74
CA ILE A 98 -12.35 -4.84 -31.48
C ILE A 98 -13.87 -4.98 -31.42
N ASN A 99 -14.54 -4.00 -30.82
CA ASN A 99 -16.00 -3.97 -30.63
C ASN A 99 -16.51 -5.16 -29.78
N VAL A 100 -15.72 -5.58 -28.80
CA VAL A 100 -16.10 -6.57 -27.79
C VAL A 100 -16.82 -5.84 -26.67
N SER A 101 -18.05 -6.23 -26.38
CA SER A 101 -18.80 -5.73 -25.22
C SER A 101 -18.24 -6.33 -23.93
N ASP A 102 -18.46 -5.64 -22.81
CA ASP A 102 -18.04 -6.11 -21.49
C ASP A 102 -18.63 -7.49 -21.17
N GLY A 103 -17.79 -8.38 -20.66
CA GLY A 103 -18.19 -9.71 -20.23
C GLY A 103 -19.09 -9.65 -19.00
N VAL A 104 -20.10 -10.52 -18.94
CA VAL A 104 -21.06 -10.60 -17.84
C VAL A 104 -20.95 -11.93 -17.11
N LYS A 105 -20.66 -13.01 -17.82
CA LYS A 105 -20.44 -14.35 -17.27
C LYS A 105 -18.96 -14.64 -17.09
N ASP A 106 -18.66 -15.62 -16.24
CA ASP A 106 -17.28 -16.05 -15.96
C ASP A 106 -16.50 -16.52 -17.21
N SER A 107 -17.23 -16.98 -18.24
CA SER A 107 -16.64 -17.46 -19.49
C SER A 107 -16.58 -16.39 -20.59
N ASP A 108 -17.04 -15.16 -20.33
CA ASP A 108 -17.01 -14.09 -21.31
C ASP A 108 -15.60 -13.47 -21.38
N ALA A 109 -15.24 -12.91 -22.53
CA ALA A 109 -13.99 -12.18 -22.67
C ALA A 109 -14.05 -10.87 -21.87
N ALA A 110 -13.02 -10.62 -21.04
CA ALA A 110 -12.87 -9.33 -20.37
C ALA A 110 -12.38 -8.26 -21.35
N THR A 111 -12.99 -7.08 -21.33
CA THR A 111 -12.53 -5.93 -22.12
C THR A 111 -11.44 -5.15 -21.38
N LYS A 112 -10.69 -4.30 -22.10
CA LYS A 112 -9.74 -3.38 -21.47
C LYS A 112 -10.41 -2.45 -20.46
N GLY A 113 -11.64 -2.00 -20.74
CA GLY A 113 -12.40 -1.11 -19.85
C GLY A 113 -12.70 -1.78 -18.51
N GLN A 114 -13.11 -3.05 -18.52
CA GLN A 114 -13.31 -3.81 -17.29
C GLN A 114 -12.02 -3.96 -16.48
N MET A 115 -10.89 -4.24 -17.16
CA MET A 115 -9.59 -4.36 -16.50
C MET A 115 -9.11 -3.03 -15.88
N ASP A 116 -9.22 -1.93 -16.62
CA ASP A 116 -8.84 -0.59 -16.13
C ASP A 116 -9.68 -0.21 -14.88
N ASN A 117 -10.99 -0.49 -14.91
CA ASN A 117 -11.90 -0.23 -13.79
C ASN A 117 -11.55 -1.11 -12.57
N ALA A 118 -11.33 -2.41 -12.78
CA ALA A 118 -10.95 -3.32 -11.70
C ALA A 118 -9.63 -2.90 -11.02
N ILE A 119 -8.65 -2.44 -11.80
CA ILE A 119 -7.39 -1.90 -11.27
C ILE A 119 -7.63 -0.60 -10.49
N ALA A 120 -8.44 0.32 -11.03
CA ALA A 120 -8.76 1.58 -10.37
C ALA A 120 -9.47 1.36 -9.03
N ASP A 121 -10.42 0.42 -8.97
CA ASP A 121 -11.12 0.04 -7.74
C ASP A 121 -10.17 -0.57 -6.71
N ALA A 122 -9.32 -1.51 -7.12
CA ALA A 122 -8.33 -2.11 -6.23
C ALA A 122 -7.36 -1.07 -5.64
N VAL A 123 -6.90 -0.11 -6.46
CA VAL A 123 -6.02 0.99 -6.02
C VAL A 123 -6.75 1.91 -5.04
N ARG A 124 -8.02 2.26 -5.32
CA ARG A 124 -8.85 3.09 -4.44
C ARG A 124 -9.03 2.43 -3.08
N GLU A 125 -9.44 1.17 -3.05
CA GLU A 125 -9.67 0.40 -1.81
C GLU A 125 -8.40 0.28 -0.98
N SER A 126 -7.28 -0.06 -1.63
CA SER A 126 -5.98 -0.12 -0.94
C SER A 126 -5.56 1.24 -0.38
N GLY A 127 -5.80 2.33 -1.12
CA GLY A 127 -5.52 3.69 -0.69
C GLY A 127 -6.38 4.16 0.48
N ASP A 128 -7.66 3.78 0.50
CA ASP A 128 -8.57 4.06 1.61
C ASP A 128 -8.16 3.31 2.89
N ALA A 129 -7.80 2.03 2.76
CA ALA A 129 -7.31 1.22 3.88
C ALA A 129 -6.04 1.82 4.50
N LEU A 130 -5.05 2.20 3.67
CA LEU A 130 -3.81 2.81 4.12
C LEU A 130 -4.04 4.16 4.83
N ARG A 131 -4.94 5.00 4.30
CA ARG A 131 -5.32 6.27 4.97
C ARG A 131 -5.95 6.01 6.34
N GLY A 132 -6.77 4.96 6.46
CA GLY A 132 -7.37 4.55 7.72
C GLY A 132 -6.32 4.14 8.76
N GLU A 133 -5.37 3.29 8.36
CA GLU A 133 -4.27 2.81 9.22
C GLU A 133 -3.36 3.94 9.66
N ILE A 134 -2.89 4.79 8.73
CA ILE A 134 -2.06 5.97 9.07
C ILE A 134 -2.80 6.90 10.02
N GLY A 135 -4.10 7.11 9.79
CA GLY A 135 -4.95 7.92 10.67
C GLY A 135 -5.03 7.35 12.09
N ALA A 136 -5.09 6.01 12.24
CA ALA A 136 -5.08 5.36 13.55
C ALA A 136 -3.72 5.53 14.25
N VAL A 137 -2.62 5.22 13.56
CA VAL A 137 -1.26 5.39 14.07
C VAL A 137 -1.00 6.83 14.52
N TYR A 138 -1.44 7.82 13.75
CA TYR A 138 -1.30 9.23 14.11
C TYR A 138 -2.06 9.57 15.40
N ARG A 139 -3.30 9.11 15.55
CA ARG A 139 -4.09 9.33 16.77
C ARG A 139 -3.44 8.68 17.99
N ASP A 140 -2.96 7.46 17.85
CA ASP A 140 -2.29 6.73 18.94
C ASP A 140 -0.98 7.42 19.35
N ALA A 141 -0.18 7.87 18.39
CA ALA A 141 1.06 8.61 18.65
C ALA A 141 0.79 9.95 19.36
N VAL A 142 -0.26 10.67 18.96
CA VAL A 142 -0.66 11.93 19.62
C VAL A 142 -1.16 11.67 21.05
N ALA A 143 -1.93 10.60 21.26
CA ALA A 143 -2.40 10.21 22.58
C ALA A 143 -1.25 9.81 23.52
N ASP A 144 -0.28 9.02 23.04
CA ASP A 144 0.94 8.67 23.78
C ASP A 144 1.75 9.92 24.15
N ALA A 145 2.01 10.79 23.16
CA ALA A 145 2.76 12.03 23.37
C ALA A 145 2.08 12.91 24.44
N LYS A 146 0.74 13.04 24.39
CA LYS A 146 -0.03 13.78 25.39
C LYS A 146 0.11 13.17 26.78
N SER A 147 -0.03 11.85 26.91
CA SER A 147 0.14 11.15 28.20
C SER A 147 1.54 11.34 28.79
N ARG A 148 2.57 11.35 27.94
CA ARG A 148 3.96 11.59 28.35
C ARG A 148 4.17 13.03 28.83
N VAL A 149 3.55 14.02 28.17
CA VAL A 149 3.58 15.43 28.60
C VAL A 149 2.88 15.60 29.94
N GLU A 150 1.66 15.09 30.10
CA GLU A 150 0.92 15.16 31.37
C GLU A 150 1.71 14.51 32.53
N SER A 151 2.35 13.37 32.26
CA SER A 151 3.22 12.70 33.24
C SER A 151 4.44 13.55 33.62
N ALA A 152 5.06 14.24 32.65
CA ALA A 152 6.19 15.12 32.88
C ALA A 152 5.78 16.38 33.67
N GLU A 153 4.63 16.99 33.34
CA GLU A 153 4.06 18.13 34.05
C GLU A 153 3.77 17.78 35.53
N ASN A 154 3.14 16.63 35.77
CA ASN A 154 2.87 16.16 37.13
C ASN A 154 4.16 15.97 37.95
N ARG A 155 5.20 15.38 37.36
CA ARG A 155 6.51 15.21 38.01
C ARG A 155 7.16 16.56 38.31
N LEU A 156 7.13 17.49 37.36
CA LEU A 156 7.70 18.83 37.55
C LEU A 156 6.97 19.59 38.65
N ASN A 157 5.64 19.55 38.67
CA ASN A 157 4.84 20.21 39.69
C ASN A 157 5.09 19.62 41.08
N GLY A 158 5.26 18.29 41.18
CA GLY A 158 5.69 17.63 42.40
C GLY A 158 7.06 18.11 42.89
N ASN A 159 8.05 18.18 41.99
CA ASN A 159 9.38 18.67 42.31
C ASN A 159 9.38 20.14 42.75
N ILE A 160 8.61 21.01 42.08
CA ILE A 160 8.46 22.42 42.44
C ILE A 160 7.84 22.55 43.84
N THR A 161 6.82 21.74 44.13
CA THR A 161 6.17 21.73 45.45
C THR A 161 7.15 21.32 46.54
N ALA A 162 7.92 20.24 46.33
CA ALA A 162 8.96 19.80 47.26
C ALA A 162 10.05 20.86 47.46
N ALA A 163 10.54 21.47 46.37
CA ALA A 163 11.57 22.51 46.44
C ALA A 163 11.08 23.76 47.20
N ARG A 164 9.81 24.17 47.00
CA ARG A 164 9.20 25.27 47.76
C ARG A 164 9.10 24.95 49.25
N ALA A 165 8.71 23.73 49.62
CA ALA A 165 8.64 23.31 51.01
C ALA A 165 10.03 23.34 51.68
N SER A 166 11.07 22.80 51.03
CA SER A 166 12.44 22.85 51.54
C SER A 166 12.98 24.28 51.68
N ALA A 167 12.65 25.16 50.73
CA ALA A 167 13.06 26.57 50.81
C ALA A 167 12.37 27.32 51.96
N GLN A 168 11.09 27.01 52.24
CA GLN A 168 10.36 27.56 53.39
C GLN A 168 10.97 27.06 54.70
N GLU A 169 11.22 25.76 54.83
CA GLU A 169 11.86 25.17 56.01
C GLU A 169 13.23 25.80 56.30
N TYR A 170 14.06 25.98 55.27
CA TYR A 170 15.34 26.68 55.40
C TYR A 170 15.17 28.14 55.86
N THR A 171 14.21 28.87 55.28
CA THR A 171 13.94 30.26 55.64
C THR A 171 13.45 30.39 57.09
N ASP A 172 12.57 29.49 57.53
CA ASP A 172 12.05 29.47 58.89
C ASP A 172 13.13 29.12 59.91
N ALA A 173 14.02 28.16 59.59
CA ALA A 173 15.17 27.81 60.41
C ALA A 173 16.13 28.99 60.60
N VAL A 174 16.54 29.64 59.49
CA VAL A 174 17.41 30.83 59.53
C VAL A 174 16.77 31.96 60.33
N LYS A 175 15.46 32.19 60.16
CA LYS A 175 14.74 33.22 60.91
C LYS A 175 14.72 32.91 62.41
N SER A 176 14.54 31.65 62.79
CA SER A 176 14.59 31.19 64.18
C SER A 176 15.98 31.44 64.79
N ASP A 177 17.04 31.00 64.10
CA ASP A 177 18.43 31.15 64.57
C ASP A 177 18.81 32.62 64.77
N VAL A 178 18.48 33.49 63.81
CA VAL A 178 18.76 34.93 63.90
C VAL A 178 18.01 35.57 65.07
N LEU A 179 16.75 35.19 65.30
CA LEU A 179 15.96 35.72 66.42
C LEU A 179 16.52 35.27 67.77
N ASP A 180 16.93 34.01 67.89
CA ASP A 180 17.51 33.46 69.11
C ASP A 180 18.89 34.08 69.42
N GLU A 181 19.74 34.25 68.41
CA GLU A 181 21.04 34.93 68.54
C GLU A 181 20.85 36.40 68.95
N THR A 182 19.95 37.12 68.28
CA THR A 182 19.63 38.52 68.60
C THR A 182 19.10 38.68 70.02
N ARG A 183 18.21 37.77 70.45
CA ARG A 183 17.65 37.77 71.81
C ARG A 183 18.73 37.50 72.85
N THR A 184 19.57 36.50 72.61
CA THR A 184 20.70 36.14 73.50
C THR A 184 21.66 37.31 73.66
N TYR A 185 22.04 37.96 72.56
CA TYR A 185 22.90 39.15 72.57
C TYR A 185 22.26 40.32 73.34
N THR A 186 20.98 40.57 73.11
CA THR A 186 20.22 41.64 73.79
C THR A 186 20.14 41.38 75.30
N ASP A 187 19.77 40.17 75.71
CA ASP A 187 19.66 39.78 77.12
C ASP A 187 21.02 39.86 77.83
N SER A 188 22.10 39.46 77.15
CA SER A 188 23.47 39.60 77.65
C SER A 188 23.84 41.08 77.86
N SER A 189 23.64 41.91 76.83
CA SER A 189 23.95 43.34 76.86
C SER A 189 23.17 44.07 77.96
N VAL A 190 21.86 43.81 78.08
CA VAL A 190 21.00 44.40 79.13
C VAL A 190 21.46 43.97 80.52
N ARG A 191 21.85 42.70 80.71
CA ARG A 191 22.35 42.20 82.00
C ARG A 191 23.67 42.88 82.37
N THR A 192 24.59 43.06 81.42
CA THR A 192 25.86 43.78 81.63
C THR A 192 25.60 45.20 82.08
N VAL A 193 24.80 45.97 81.33
CA VAL A 193 24.45 47.36 81.69
C VAL A 193 23.77 47.44 83.06
N ARG A 194 22.85 46.51 83.37
CA ARG A 194 22.18 46.48 84.68
C ARG A 194 23.17 46.26 85.83
N ASN A 195 24.13 45.35 85.64
CA ASN A 195 25.15 45.06 86.64
C ASN A 195 26.09 46.26 86.85
N GLU A 196 26.49 46.95 85.77
CA GLU A 196 27.28 48.18 85.86
C GLU A 196 26.55 49.29 86.60
N VAL A 197 25.28 49.55 86.26
CA VAL A 197 24.44 50.55 86.94
C VAL A 197 24.28 50.21 88.42
N LYS A 198 24.08 48.94 88.75
CA LYS A 198 23.97 48.48 90.15
C LYS A 198 25.28 48.74 90.91
N SER A 199 26.42 48.38 90.33
CA SER A 199 27.73 48.60 90.94
C SER A 199 28.01 50.09 91.16
N GLN A 200 27.66 50.96 90.20
CA GLN A 200 27.78 52.41 90.36
C GLN A 200 26.88 52.95 91.47
N ALA A 201 25.64 52.47 91.57
CA ALA A 201 24.71 52.87 92.62
C ALA A 201 25.19 52.44 94.02
N GLU A 202 25.72 51.23 94.17
CA GLU A 202 26.33 50.73 95.41
C GLU A 202 27.55 51.57 95.82
N HIS A 203 28.44 51.87 94.87
CA HIS A 203 29.59 52.75 95.12
C HIS A 203 29.16 54.16 95.56
N LEU A 204 28.15 54.75 94.92
CA LEU A 204 27.62 56.06 95.28
C LEU A 204 27.04 56.07 96.70
N SER A 205 26.30 55.02 97.07
CA SER A 205 25.74 54.84 98.40
C SER A 205 26.84 54.75 99.47
N ASP A 206 27.88 53.96 99.21
CA ASP A 206 29.02 53.81 100.12
C ASP A 206 29.77 55.13 100.35
N VAL A 207 29.90 55.95 99.31
CA VAL A 207 30.51 57.29 99.41
C VAL A 207 29.64 58.24 100.24
N LEU A 208 28.31 58.16 100.11
CA LEU A 208 27.38 59.03 100.85
C LEU A 208 27.28 58.66 102.34
N VAL A 209 27.43 57.39 102.72
CA VAL A 209 27.36 56.93 104.12
C VAL A 209 28.64 57.25 104.93
N LYS A 210 29.77 57.50 104.26
CA LYS A 210 31.08 57.77 104.88
C LYS A 210 31.38 59.25 105.11
N ASN A 211 30.49 60.15 104.70
CA ASN A 211 30.54 61.59 104.98
C ASN A 211 29.49 61.97 106.03
#